data_AF-A0A9D6FFL7-F1
#
_entry.id   AF-A0A9D6FFL7-F1
#
_cell.length_a   1.000
_cell.length_b   1.000
_cell.length_c   1.000
_cell.angle_alpha   90.00
_cell.angle_beta   90.00
_cell.angle_gamma   90.00
#
_symmetry.space_group_name_H-M   'P 1'
#
loop_
_entity.id
_entity.type
_entity.pdbx_description
1 polymer ?
#
loop_
_entity_poly.entity_id
_entity_poly.type
_entity_poly.pdbx_seq_one_letter_code
_entity_poly.pdbx_strand_id
1 'polypeptide(L)'
;MNKNKEKLYLGSTAILASLVVALGFLWWAARSQALLGQLKLKVGDSSLEMQFKNRELRLQEMLSMIFANPEGQTQAKALLAKEHGLFALDDPALADALERLSPRTRLGEQMRDLVVKQRGPFKRELTKVLVSFPSNANFPSGSCVVCSGSDLFSQTLVLYNQQETYQVQVDARNSRACRPEESDPSQGPENIQVTVETGHKLFGQRPLRKFEEGWVGPAS
;
A
#
# COMPACT_ATOMS: atom_id res chain seq x y z
N MET A 1 96.82 -6.68 19.92
CA MET A 1 95.45 -7.24 20.05
C MET A 1 94.54 -6.19 20.69
N ASN A 2 93.47 -5.81 19.99
CA ASN A 2 92.80 -4.52 20.12
C ASN A 2 91.52 -4.63 20.99
N LYS A 3 91.58 -4.17 22.25
CA LYS A 3 90.51 -4.27 23.28
C LYS A 3 89.24 -3.44 22.98
N ASN A 4 89.19 -2.72 21.86
CA ASN A 4 88.05 -1.87 21.51
C ASN A 4 86.91 -2.60 20.77
N LYS A 5 87.09 -3.85 20.33
CA LYS A 5 86.04 -4.60 19.61
C LYS A 5 85.02 -5.30 20.52
N GLU A 6 85.36 -5.63 21.77
CA GLU A 6 84.43 -6.29 22.70
C GLU A 6 83.38 -5.34 23.30
N LYS A 7 83.72 -4.06 23.50
CA LYS A 7 82.75 -3.07 24.03
C LYS A 7 81.68 -2.67 23.01
N LEU A 8 81.90 -2.91 21.72
CA LEU A 8 80.93 -2.57 20.67
C LEU A 8 79.83 -3.64 20.51
N TYR A 9 80.10 -4.90 20.86
CA TYR A 9 79.12 -5.99 20.75
C TYR A 9 78.17 -6.07 21.95
N LEU A 10 78.62 -5.72 23.16
CA LEU A 10 77.78 -5.70 24.36
C LEU A 10 76.78 -4.53 24.40
N GLY A 11 77.07 -3.42 23.71
CA GLY A 11 76.14 -2.30 23.61
C GLY A 11 74.99 -2.53 22.62
N SER A 12 75.22 -3.29 21.54
CA SER A 12 74.22 -3.44 20.47
C SER A 12 73.11 -4.45 20.82
N THR A 13 73.41 -5.48 21.61
CA THR A 13 72.43 -6.49 22.03
C THR A 13 71.42 -5.95 23.04
N ALA A 14 71.83 -5.03 23.92
CA ALA A 14 70.93 -4.39 24.88
C ALA A 14 69.89 -3.48 24.21
N ILE A 15 70.29 -2.75 23.16
CA ILE A 15 69.41 -1.86 22.41
C ILE A 15 68.36 -2.67 21.63
N LEU A 16 68.79 -3.75 20.97
CA LEU A 16 67.90 -4.67 20.25
C LEU A 16 66.85 -5.33 21.16
N ALA A 17 67.24 -5.77 22.35
CA ALA A 17 66.31 -6.36 23.32
C ALA A 17 65.24 -5.35 23.79
N SER A 18 65.61 -4.09 24.04
CA SER A 18 64.67 -3.04 24.44
C SER A 18 63.65 -2.70 23.33
N LEU A 19 64.08 -2.75 22.06
CA LEU A 19 63.22 -2.45 20.91
C LEU A 19 62.14 -3.52 20.72
N VAL A 20 62.48 -4.80 20.93
CA VAL A 20 61.52 -5.92 20.82
C VAL A 20 60.47 -5.86 21.92
N VAL A 21 60.85 -5.49 23.15
CA VAL A 21 59.90 -5.33 24.26
C VAL A 21 58.97 -4.13 24.01
N ALA A 22 59.50 -2.99 23.52
CA ALA A 22 58.71 -1.82 23.20
C ALA A 22 57.70 -2.09 22.05
N LEU A 23 58.13 -2.80 21.00
CA LEU A 23 57.25 -3.22 19.90
C LEU A 23 56.20 -4.24 20.36
N GLY A 24 56.54 -5.17 21.24
CA GLY A 24 55.60 -6.10 21.84
C GLY A 24 54.54 -5.39 22.69
N PHE A 25 54.95 -4.38 23.47
CA PHE A 25 54.04 -3.57 24.29
C PHE A 25 53.13 -2.68 23.43
N LEU A 26 53.65 -2.10 22.34
CA LEU A 26 52.85 -1.35 21.37
C LEU A 26 51.84 -2.24 20.64
N TRP A 27 52.23 -3.46 20.26
CA TRP A 27 51.33 -4.42 19.63
C TRP A 27 50.25 -4.93 20.60
N TRP A 28 50.61 -5.15 21.87
CA TRP A 28 49.66 -5.52 22.92
C TRP A 28 48.72 -4.36 23.28
N ALA A 29 49.23 -3.13 23.43
CA ALA A 29 48.44 -1.93 23.71
C ALA A 29 47.48 -1.59 22.55
N ALA A 30 47.94 -1.72 21.29
CA ALA A 30 47.09 -1.55 20.12
C ALA A 30 46.00 -2.63 20.03
N ARG A 31 46.25 -3.85 20.53
CA ARG A 31 45.24 -4.92 20.63
C ARG A 31 44.26 -4.69 21.77
N SER A 32 44.68 -4.09 22.90
CA SER A 32 43.84 -3.91 24.08
C SER A 32 42.95 -2.66 24.05
N GLN A 33 43.26 -1.64 23.24
CA GLN A 33 42.44 -0.41 23.14
C GLN A 33 41.42 -0.40 21.98
N ALA A 34 41.29 -1.50 21.22
CA ALA A 34 40.40 -1.57 20.05
C ALA A 34 38.99 -2.14 20.36
N LEU A 35 38.52 -2.11 21.61
CA LEU A 35 37.33 -2.84 22.04
C LEU A 35 36.43 -1.99 22.95
N LEU A 36 35.22 -1.71 22.45
CA LEU A 36 34.04 -1.03 23.05
C LEU A 36 33.78 0.39 22.50
N GLY A 37 33.35 0.45 21.23
CA GLY A 37 32.65 1.63 20.72
C GLY A 37 31.19 1.58 21.17
N GLN A 38 30.78 2.52 22.02
CA GLN A 38 29.37 2.78 22.31
C GLN A 38 28.82 3.67 21.20
N LEU A 39 27.77 3.22 20.51
CA LEU A 39 27.09 4.04 19.52
C LEU A 39 25.83 4.59 20.19
N LYS A 40 25.90 5.86 20.59
CA LYS A 40 24.75 6.64 21.08
C LYS A 40 24.11 7.35 19.91
N LEU A 41 22.99 6.80 19.44
CA LEU A 41 22.15 7.45 18.43
C LEU A 41 21.02 8.17 19.18
N LYS A 42 21.02 9.50 19.12
CA LYS A 42 19.96 10.34 19.68
C LYS A 42 18.98 10.69 18.57
N VAL A 43 17.74 10.23 18.69
CA VAL A 43 16.66 10.52 17.75
C VAL A 43 15.53 11.19 18.54
N GLY A 44 15.40 12.51 18.41
CA GLY A 44 14.48 13.32 19.22
C GLY A 44 14.87 13.31 20.71
N ASP A 45 13.88 13.07 21.58
CA ASP A 45 14.07 12.94 23.04
C ASP A 45 14.51 11.54 23.48
N SER A 46 14.62 10.59 22.53
CA SER A 46 15.01 9.21 22.80
C SER A 46 16.47 8.98 22.47
N SER A 47 17.24 8.38 23.39
CA SER A 47 18.62 7.95 23.15
C SER A 47 18.70 6.44 23.12
N LEU A 48 19.20 5.89 22.00
CA LEU A 48 19.40 4.47 21.80
C LEU A 48 20.90 4.19 21.91
N GLU A 49 21.29 3.45 22.95
CA GLU A 49 22.69 3.11 23.23
C GLU A 49 22.89 1.62 22.97
N MET A 50 23.61 1.30 21.88
CA MET A 50 23.93 -0.09 21.54
C MET A 50 25.40 -0.36 21.85
N GLN A 51 25.67 -1.42 22.63
CA GLN A 51 27.01 -1.91 22.94
C GLN A 51 27.34 -3.10 22.03
N PHE A 52 28.25 -2.91 21.07
CA PHE A 52 28.65 -3.96 20.14
C PHE A 52 29.79 -4.80 20.72
N LYS A 53 29.55 -6.10 20.89
CA LYS A 53 30.54 -7.04 21.45
C LYS A 53 31.29 -7.91 20.43
N ASN A 54 31.12 -7.71 19.12
CA ASN A 54 31.88 -8.47 18.12
C ASN A 54 32.05 -7.74 16.79
N ARG A 55 33.30 -7.69 16.29
CA ARG A 55 33.64 -7.18 14.95
C ARG A 55 33.41 -8.28 13.92
N GLU A 56 32.19 -8.37 13.43
CA GLU A 56 31.88 -8.74 12.03
C GLU A 56 30.36 -8.77 11.81
N LEU A 57 29.60 -7.93 12.53
CA LEU A 57 28.22 -7.68 12.14
C LEU A 57 28.27 -6.93 10.81
N ARG A 58 28.19 -7.69 9.73
CA ARG A 58 28.01 -7.18 8.37
C ARG A 58 26.83 -6.21 8.45
N LEU A 59 26.86 -5.10 7.71
CA LEU A 59 25.74 -4.15 7.65
C LEU A 59 24.40 -4.88 7.43
N GLN A 60 24.43 -6.00 6.70
CA GLN A 60 23.32 -6.93 6.51
C GLN A 60 22.76 -7.53 7.82
N GLU A 61 23.61 -7.89 8.79
CA GLU A 61 23.21 -8.41 10.11
C GLU A 61 22.69 -7.30 11.03
N MET A 62 23.24 -6.09 10.94
CA MET A 62 22.68 -4.93 11.65
C MET A 62 21.30 -4.55 11.11
N LEU A 63 21.15 -4.50 9.79
CA LEU A 63 19.87 -4.26 9.14
C LEU A 63 18.89 -5.39 9.47
N SER A 64 19.32 -6.65 9.41
CA SER A 64 18.43 -7.77 9.75
C SER A 64 18.00 -7.74 11.22
N MET A 65 18.86 -7.32 12.15
CA MET A 65 18.45 -7.11 13.55
C MET A 65 17.45 -5.97 13.72
N ILE A 66 17.64 -4.85 13.03
CA ILE A 66 16.70 -3.71 13.05
C ILE A 66 15.34 -4.13 12.47
N PHE A 67 15.34 -4.90 11.37
CA PHE A 67 14.12 -5.39 10.73
C PHE A 67 13.50 -6.63 11.42
N ALA A 68 14.25 -7.36 12.25
CA ALA A 68 13.74 -8.47 13.05
C ALA A 68 12.97 -8.00 14.29
N ASN A 69 13.25 -6.78 14.78
CA ASN A 69 12.50 -6.17 15.86
C ASN A 69 11.30 -5.38 15.28
N PRO A 70 10.05 -5.65 15.71
CA PRO A 70 8.87 -4.91 15.21
C PRO A 70 8.95 -3.39 15.44
N GLU A 71 9.54 -2.93 16.56
CA GLU A 71 9.74 -1.49 16.82
C GLU A 71 10.78 -0.88 15.87
N GLY A 72 11.90 -1.58 15.66
CA GLY A 72 12.95 -1.17 14.74
C GLY A 72 12.49 -1.13 13.29
N GLN A 73 11.66 -2.10 12.88
CA GLN A 73 11.01 -2.12 11.57
C GLN A 73 10.08 -0.91 11.38
N THR A 74 9.31 -0.55 12.41
CA THR A 74 8.39 0.59 12.36
C THR A 74 9.14 1.90 12.23
N GLN A 75 10.20 2.09 13.03
CA GLN A 75 11.04 3.28 12.97
C GLN A 75 11.81 3.39 11.64
N ALA A 76 12.35 2.28 11.14
CA ALA A 76 13.03 2.25 9.85
C ALA A 76 12.07 2.59 8.70
N LYS A 77 10.84 2.03 8.70
CA LYS A 77 9.80 2.38 7.73
C LYS A 77 9.42 3.85 7.80
N ALA A 78 9.24 4.40 9.00
CA ALA A 78 8.92 5.82 9.19
C ALA A 78 10.04 6.75 8.68
N LEU A 79 11.30 6.40 8.92
CA LEU A 79 12.44 7.15 8.40
C LEU A 79 12.56 7.06 6.87
N LEU A 80 12.36 5.87 6.29
CA LEU A 80 12.37 5.68 4.84
C LEU A 80 11.22 6.41 4.14
N ALA A 81 10.03 6.43 4.74
CA ALA A 81 8.89 7.20 4.26
C ALA A 81 9.18 8.72 4.30
N LYS A 82 9.77 9.21 5.40
CA LYS A 82 10.07 10.63 5.58
C LYS A 82 11.17 11.14 4.66
N GLU A 83 12.30 10.42 4.57
CA GLU A 83 13.50 10.90 3.87
C GLU A 83 13.53 10.51 2.39
N HIS A 84 12.90 9.39 2.03
CA HIS A 84 12.97 8.84 0.67
C HIS A 84 11.61 8.62 0.00
N GLY A 85 10.49 8.91 0.69
CA GLY A 85 9.14 8.69 0.14
C GLY A 85 8.84 7.22 -0.15
N LEU A 86 9.52 6.29 0.54
CA LEU A 86 9.30 4.85 0.39
C LEU A 86 8.24 4.40 1.40
N PHE A 87 7.04 4.16 0.90
CA PHE A 87 5.91 3.70 1.70
C PHE A 87 5.69 2.19 1.55
N ALA A 88 5.16 1.54 2.59
CA ALA A 88 4.61 0.20 2.46
C ALA A 88 3.26 0.27 1.72
N LEU A 89 2.87 -0.81 1.03
CA LEU A 89 1.61 -0.87 0.28
C LEU A 89 0.37 -0.67 1.17
N ASP A 90 0.44 -1.10 2.43
CA ASP A 90 -0.66 -1.03 3.39
C ASP A 90 -0.57 0.21 4.32
N ASP A 91 0.36 1.14 4.06
CA ASP A 91 0.55 2.33 4.89
C ASP A 91 -0.50 3.39 4.52
N PRO A 92 -1.35 3.86 5.47
CA PRO A 92 -2.30 4.93 5.19
C PRO A 92 -1.62 6.22 4.70
N ALA A 93 -0.36 6.48 5.09
CA ALA A 93 0.39 7.64 4.61
C ALA A 93 0.70 7.59 3.11
N LEU A 94 0.67 6.39 2.49
CA LEU A 94 0.80 6.26 1.03
C LEU A 94 -0.38 6.94 0.32
N ALA A 95 -1.61 6.80 0.83
CA ALA A 95 -2.78 7.44 0.24
C ALA A 95 -2.65 8.97 0.25
N ASP A 96 -2.24 9.54 1.38
CA ASP A 96 -1.98 10.98 1.53
C ASP A 96 -0.87 11.47 0.58
N ALA A 97 0.17 10.66 0.39
CA ALA A 97 1.26 10.97 -0.53
C ALA A 97 0.82 10.92 -2.00
N LEU A 98 -0.04 9.95 -2.36
CA LEU A 98 -0.62 9.84 -3.71
C LEU A 98 -1.57 11.00 -4.00
N GLU A 99 -2.33 11.48 -3.01
CA GLU A 99 -3.23 12.64 -3.17
C GLU A 99 -2.46 13.93 -3.52
N ARG A 100 -1.29 14.12 -2.91
CA ARG A 100 -0.43 15.29 -3.14
C ARG A 100 0.41 15.20 -4.42
N LEU A 101 0.34 14.07 -5.13
CA LEU A 101 1.16 13.84 -6.31
C LEU A 101 0.71 14.74 -7.46
N SER A 102 1.67 15.44 -8.08
CA SER A 102 1.35 16.28 -9.23
C SER A 102 0.89 15.42 -10.42
N PRO A 103 -0.19 15.83 -11.14
CA PRO A 103 -0.72 15.09 -12.29
C PRO A 103 0.27 14.93 -13.46
N ARG A 104 1.33 15.75 -13.49
CA ARG A 104 2.34 15.75 -14.56
C ARG A 104 3.53 14.83 -14.28
N THR A 105 3.54 14.15 -13.14
CA THR A 105 4.56 13.14 -12.85
C THR A 105 4.23 11.86 -13.62
N ARG A 106 5.24 11.06 -13.96
CA ARG A 106 5.04 9.77 -14.64
C ARG A 106 4.06 8.86 -13.89
N LEU A 107 4.14 8.81 -12.56
CA LEU A 107 3.21 8.04 -11.74
C LEU A 107 1.80 8.64 -11.76
N GLY A 108 1.67 9.97 -11.69
CA GLY A 108 0.38 10.66 -11.81
C GLY A 108 -0.31 10.42 -13.15
N GLU A 109 0.46 10.44 -14.25
CA GLU A 109 -0.04 10.08 -15.58
C GLU A 109 -0.50 8.62 -15.64
N GLN A 110 0.29 7.68 -15.09
CA GLN A 110 -0.08 6.26 -15.05
C GLN A 110 -1.33 6.01 -14.20
N MET A 111 -1.49 6.68 -13.06
CA MET A 111 -2.69 6.57 -12.23
C MET A 111 -3.92 7.14 -12.95
N ARG A 112 -3.79 8.30 -13.61
CA ARG A 112 -4.86 8.84 -14.46
C ARG A 112 -5.23 7.87 -15.56
N ASP A 113 -4.24 7.24 -16.19
CA ASP A 113 -4.46 6.21 -17.19
C ASP A 113 -5.22 5.00 -16.63
N LEU A 114 -4.91 4.56 -15.40
CA LEU A 114 -5.64 3.47 -14.74
C LEU A 114 -7.09 3.85 -14.43
N VAL A 115 -7.33 5.10 -14.00
CA VAL A 115 -8.68 5.64 -13.77
C VAL A 115 -9.46 5.72 -15.07
N VAL A 116 -8.89 6.32 -16.11
CA VAL A 116 -9.53 6.48 -17.43
C VAL A 116 -9.82 5.13 -18.06
N LYS A 117 -8.89 4.17 -17.94
CA LYS A 117 -9.04 2.82 -18.48
C LYS A 117 -9.83 1.88 -17.55
N GLN A 118 -10.24 2.36 -16.37
CA GLN A 118 -10.94 1.59 -15.34
C GLN A 118 -10.27 0.23 -15.05
N ARG A 119 -8.99 0.26 -14.70
CA ARG A 119 -8.18 -0.94 -14.45
C ARG A 119 -7.79 -1.06 -12.98
N GLY A 120 -7.58 -2.31 -12.54
CA GLY A 120 -7.14 -2.63 -11.19
C GLY A 120 -8.14 -2.12 -10.14
N PRO A 121 -7.69 -1.38 -9.10
CA PRO A 121 -8.57 -0.88 -8.04
C PRO A 121 -9.52 0.24 -8.51
N PHE A 122 -9.32 0.78 -9.72
CA PHE A 122 -10.20 1.78 -10.32
C PHE A 122 -11.19 1.17 -11.32
N LYS A 123 -11.27 -0.17 -11.39
CA LYS A 123 -12.26 -0.84 -12.22
C LYS A 123 -13.64 -0.51 -11.69
N ARG A 124 -14.55 -0.12 -12.59
CA ARG A 124 -15.98 0.00 -12.24
C ARG A 124 -16.46 -1.34 -11.69
N GLU A 125 -16.84 -1.35 -10.41
CA GLU A 125 -17.55 -2.48 -9.82
C GLU A 125 -19.00 -2.39 -10.26
N LEU A 126 -19.28 -3.06 -11.37
CA LEU A 126 -20.64 -3.25 -11.84
C LEU A 126 -21.31 -4.35 -11.02
N THR A 127 -22.44 -4.03 -10.41
CA THR A 127 -23.25 -4.97 -9.65
C THR A 127 -24.27 -5.63 -10.57
N LYS A 128 -24.38 -6.96 -10.52
CA LYS A 128 -25.40 -7.68 -11.31
C LYS A 128 -26.78 -7.39 -10.75
N VAL A 129 -27.73 -7.05 -11.62
CA VAL A 129 -29.11 -6.72 -11.24
C VAL A 129 -30.12 -7.43 -12.12
N LEU A 130 -31.31 -7.66 -11.58
CA LEU A 130 -32.50 -8.02 -12.31
C LEU A 130 -33.35 -6.77 -12.53
N VAL A 131 -33.64 -6.47 -13.78
CA VAL A 131 -34.46 -5.33 -14.16
C VAL A 131 -35.88 -5.84 -14.45
N SER A 132 -36.87 -5.27 -13.77
CA SER A 132 -38.29 -5.58 -14.01
C SER A 132 -39.07 -4.36 -14.48
N PHE A 133 -40.17 -4.62 -15.20
CA PHE A 133 -40.96 -3.60 -15.90
C PHE A 133 -42.42 -3.66 -15.45
N PRO A 134 -42.83 -2.90 -14.42
CA PRO A 134 -44.23 -2.86 -14.00
C PRO A 134 -45.10 -2.21 -15.08
N SER A 135 -46.24 -2.84 -15.39
CA SER A 135 -47.19 -2.34 -16.40
C SER A 135 -47.81 -0.98 -16.03
N ASN A 136 -47.93 -0.73 -14.72
CA ASN A 136 -48.52 0.49 -14.15
C ASN A 136 -47.47 1.23 -13.31
N ALA A 137 -46.34 1.59 -13.94
CA ALA A 137 -45.29 2.34 -13.27
C ALA A 137 -45.80 3.74 -12.87
N ASN A 138 -45.84 4.02 -11.55
CA ASN A 138 -46.25 5.33 -11.00
C ASN A 138 -45.05 6.26 -10.75
N PHE A 139 -43.97 6.11 -11.53
CA PHE A 139 -42.75 6.91 -11.42
C PHE A 139 -42.31 7.34 -12.83
N PRO A 140 -41.64 8.50 -12.96
CA PRO A 140 -41.31 9.05 -14.28
C PRO A 140 -40.24 8.23 -14.99
N SER A 141 -40.25 8.29 -16.33
CA SER A 141 -39.15 7.78 -17.15
C SER A 141 -37.83 8.49 -16.76
N GLY A 142 -36.77 7.70 -16.61
CA GLY A 142 -35.49 8.19 -16.06
C GLY A 142 -35.39 8.09 -14.52
N SER A 143 -36.40 7.59 -13.83
CA SER A 143 -36.30 7.13 -12.44
C SER A 143 -36.43 5.60 -12.36
N CYS A 144 -35.92 5.03 -11.28
CA CYS A 144 -36.12 3.62 -10.94
C CYS A 144 -36.61 3.45 -9.50
N VAL A 145 -37.15 2.27 -9.21
CA VAL A 145 -37.50 1.84 -7.85
C VAL A 145 -36.53 0.73 -7.45
N VAL A 146 -35.84 0.93 -6.33
CA VAL A 146 -34.90 -0.04 -5.76
C VAL A 146 -35.43 -0.63 -4.46
N CYS A 147 -34.71 -1.63 -3.94
CA CYS A 147 -35.01 -2.25 -2.66
C CYS A 147 -34.75 -1.27 -1.50
N SER A 148 -35.63 -1.22 -0.50
CA SER A 148 -35.46 -0.36 0.68
C SER A 148 -34.26 -0.84 1.50
N GLY A 149 -33.27 0.04 1.73
CA GLY A 149 -32.02 -0.33 2.40
C GLY A 149 -30.95 -0.88 1.46
N SER A 150 -31.19 -0.92 0.14
CA SER A 150 -30.11 -1.11 -0.82
C SER A 150 -29.17 0.09 -0.83
N ASP A 151 -27.88 -0.19 -1.03
CA ASP A 151 -26.84 0.82 -1.26
C ASP A 151 -27.12 1.67 -2.52
N LEU A 152 -27.96 1.19 -3.44
CA LEU A 152 -28.35 1.91 -4.66
C LEU A 152 -29.35 3.05 -4.41
N PHE A 153 -29.98 3.09 -3.23
CA PHE A 153 -31.01 4.09 -2.94
C PHE A 153 -30.46 5.50 -2.85
N SER A 154 -31.22 6.48 -3.34
CA SER A 154 -30.84 7.90 -3.41
C SER A 154 -29.59 8.19 -4.25
N GLN A 155 -29.21 7.28 -5.15
CA GLN A 155 -28.11 7.47 -6.09
C GLN A 155 -28.61 7.68 -7.52
N THR A 156 -27.78 8.34 -8.32
CA THR A 156 -27.91 8.34 -9.78
C THR A 156 -27.07 7.19 -10.33
N LEU A 157 -27.75 6.27 -11.01
CA LEU A 157 -27.21 4.99 -11.44
C LEU A 157 -27.10 4.97 -12.96
N VAL A 158 -26.14 4.20 -13.47
CA VAL A 158 -26.08 3.83 -14.88
C VAL A 158 -26.38 2.34 -14.97
N LEU A 159 -27.48 2.01 -15.63
CA LEU A 159 -27.85 0.65 -15.94
C LEU A 159 -27.27 0.27 -17.30
N TYR A 160 -26.73 -0.94 -17.39
CA TYR A 160 -26.21 -1.55 -18.60
C TYR A 160 -26.96 -2.85 -18.89
N ASN A 161 -27.16 -3.16 -20.17
CA ASN A 161 -27.57 -4.52 -20.54
C ASN A 161 -26.43 -5.53 -20.27
N GLN A 162 -26.74 -6.82 -20.36
CA GLN A 162 -25.78 -7.90 -20.10
C GLN A 162 -24.50 -7.81 -20.95
N GLN A 163 -24.59 -7.27 -22.18
CA GLN A 163 -23.46 -7.10 -23.11
C GLN A 163 -22.76 -5.74 -22.98
N GLU A 164 -23.20 -4.86 -22.07
CA GLU A 164 -22.69 -3.49 -21.89
C GLU A 164 -22.71 -2.63 -23.18
N THR A 165 -23.57 -2.96 -24.13
CA THR A 165 -23.71 -2.22 -25.41
C THR A 165 -24.71 -1.07 -25.31
N TYR A 166 -25.69 -1.18 -24.41
CA TYR A 166 -26.72 -0.17 -24.16
C TYR A 166 -26.65 0.24 -22.71
N GLN A 167 -26.77 1.55 -22.48
CA GLN A 167 -26.78 2.12 -21.15
C GLN A 167 -27.88 3.17 -20.99
N VAL A 168 -28.43 3.28 -19.79
CA VAL A 168 -29.38 4.34 -19.44
C VAL A 168 -29.10 4.83 -18.03
N GLN A 169 -29.07 6.16 -17.87
CA GLN A 169 -28.94 6.79 -16.56
C GLN A 169 -30.32 6.89 -15.92
N VAL A 170 -30.43 6.49 -14.65
CA VAL A 170 -31.67 6.52 -13.88
C VAL A 170 -31.44 7.04 -12.47
N ASP A 171 -32.43 7.72 -11.93
CA ASP A 171 -32.43 8.20 -10.55
C ASP A 171 -33.17 7.22 -9.62
N ALA A 172 -32.48 6.66 -8.64
CA ALA A 172 -33.03 5.73 -7.65
C ALA A 172 -33.70 6.45 -6.47
N ARG A 173 -34.67 7.32 -6.77
CA ARG A 173 -35.38 8.14 -5.76
C ARG A 173 -36.55 7.43 -5.09
N ASN A 174 -37.00 6.31 -5.65
CA ASN A 174 -38.13 5.55 -5.14
C ASN A 174 -37.63 4.22 -4.57
N SER A 175 -38.29 3.75 -3.51
CA SER A 175 -37.99 2.46 -2.90
C SER A 175 -39.25 1.62 -2.69
N ARG A 176 -39.06 0.30 -2.60
CA ARG A 176 -40.09 -0.68 -2.24
C ARG A 176 -39.56 -1.64 -1.19
N ALA A 177 -40.45 -2.31 -0.47
CA ALA A 177 -40.04 -3.39 0.41
C ALA A 177 -39.32 -4.48 -0.39
N CYS A 178 -38.16 -4.91 0.11
CA CYS A 178 -37.41 -6.02 -0.46
C CYS A 178 -38.23 -7.30 -0.33
N ARG A 179 -38.09 -8.21 -1.29
CA ARG A 179 -38.57 -9.57 -1.07
C ARG A 179 -37.70 -10.19 0.05
N PRO A 180 -38.27 -10.96 1.01
CA PRO A 180 -37.49 -11.51 2.12
C PRO A 180 -36.32 -12.43 1.71
N GLU A 181 -36.29 -12.90 0.46
CA GLU A 181 -35.18 -13.67 -0.13
C GLU A 181 -34.08 -12.79 -0.77
N GLU A 182 -34.34 -11.50 -0.99
CA GLU A 182 -33.44 -10.54 -1.66
C GLU A 182 -32.70 -9.61 -0.68
N SER A 183 -32.86 -9.79 0.64
CA SER A 183 -32.26 -8.91 1.67
C SER A 183 -30.82 -9.25 2.06
N ASP A 184 -30.28 -10.36 1.56
CA ASP A 184 -28.89 -10.75 1.74
C ASP A 184 -28.15 -10.55 0.40
N PRO A 185 -27.15 -9.65 0.31
CA PRO A 185 -26.40 -9.40 -0.92
C PRO A 185 -25.64 -10.64 -1.43
N SER A 186 -25.54 -11.70 -0.62
CA SER A 186 -24.98 -12.99 -1.03
C SER A 186 -26.01 -13.96 -1.67
N GLN A 187 -27.30 -13.63 -1.66
CA GLN A 187 -28.39 -14.55 -2.08
C GLN A 187 -29.00 -14.28 -3.46
N GLY A 188 -28.63 -13.18 -4.14
CA GLY A 188 -29.06 -12.98 -5.52
C GLY A 188 -28.85 -11.57 -6.07
N PRO A 189 -29.03 -11.37 -7.39
CA PRO A 189 -28.95 -10.06 -8.01
C PRO A 189 -30.09 -9.14 -7.52
N GLU A 190 -29.76 -7.89 -7.20
CA GLU A 190 -30.76 -6.92 -6.74
C GLU A 190 -31.81 -6.63 -7.84
N ASN A 191 -33.07 -6.47 -7.44
CA ASN A 191 -34.18 -6.28 -8.36
C ASN A 191 -34.63 -4.81 -8.46
N ILE A 192 -34.25 -4.18 -9.57
CA ILE A 192 -34.55 -2.79 -9.91
C ILE A 192 -35.78 -2.75 -10.82
N GLN A 193 -36.74 -1.87 -10.52
CA GLN A 193 -37.86 -1.61 -11.42
C GLN A 193 -37.63 -0.35 -12.22
N VAL A 194 -37.83 -0.44 -13.54
CA VAL A 194 -37.77 0.70 -14.46
C VAL A 194 -39.04 0.73 -15.32
N THR A 195 -39.35 1.88 -15.91
CA THR A 195 -40.48 1.98 -16.85
C THR A 195 -40.21 1.12 -18.10
N VAL A 196 -41.27 0.66 -18.77
CA VAL A 196 -41.15 -0.08 -20.04
C VAL A 196 -40.37 0.73 -21.09
N GLU A 197 -40.57 2.05 -21.11
CA GLU A 197 -39.82 2.97 -21.99
C GLU A 197 -38.30 2.92 -21.71
N THR A 198 -37.90 3.02 -20.44
CA THR A 198 -36.49 2.86 -20.04
C THR A 198 -35.97 1.45 -20.37
N GLY A 199 -36.81 0.43 -20.19
CA GLY A 199 -36.48 -0.95 -20.56
C GLY A 199 -36.17 -1.11 -22.04
N HIS A 200 -36.91 -0.47 -22.93
CA HIS A 200 -36.61 -0.47 -24.36
C HIS A 200 -35.35 0.29 -24.74
N LYS A 201 -34.99 1.35 -24.00
CA LYS A 201 -33.69 2.03 -24.16
C LYS A 201 -32.54 1.11 -23.76
N LEU A 202 -32.73 0.29 -22.72
CA LEU A 202 -31.71 -0.59 -22.17
C LEU A 202 -31.56 -1.91 -22.95
N PHE A 203 -32.66 -2.53 -23.38
CA PHE A 203 -32.65 -3.87 -23.98
C PHE A 203 -33.09 -3.90 -25.46
N GLY A 204 -33.36 -2.73 -26.04
CA GLY A 204 -33.84 -2.56 -27.41
C GLY A 204 -35.37 -2.66 -27.55
N GLN A 205 -35.85 -2.45 -28.77
CA GLN A 205 -37.29 -2.47 -29.13
C GLN A 205 -37.91 -3.88 -29.19
N ARG A 206 -37.24 -4.90 -28.63
CA ARG A 206 -37.76 -6.27 -28.56
C ARG A 206 -38.79 -6.39 -27.44
N PRO A 207 -39.68 -7.40 -27.50
CA PRO A 207 -40.53 -7.75 -26.36
C PRO A 207 -39.68 -7.99 -25.11
N LEU A 208 -39.97 -7.25 -24.04
CA LEU A 208 -39.30 -7.37 -22.75
C LEU A 208 -39.86 -8.57 -21.99
N ARG A 209 -38.97 -9.34 -21.36
CA ARG A 209 -39.36 -10.39 -20.42
C ARG A 209 -39.83 -9.76 -19.11
N LYS A 210 -40.44 -10.57 -18.24
CA LYS A 210 -40.82 -10.15 -16.89
C LYS A 210 -39.62 -9.63 -16.08
N PHE A 211 -38.46 -10.26 -16.28
CA PHE A 211 -37.18 -9.87 -15.73
C PHE A 211 -36.11 -9.98 -16.82
N GLU A 212 -35.20 -9.01 -16.86
CA GLU A 212 -34.03 -9.00 -17.73
C GLU A 212 -32.78 -8.85 -16.84
N GLU A 213 -31.70 -9.54 -17.18
CA GLU A 213 -30.43 -9.38 -16.45
C GLU A 213 -29.66 -8.19 -17.00
N GLY A 214 -29.05 -7.42 -16.10
CA GLY A 214 -28.19 -6.31 -16.45
C GLY A 214 -27.13 -6.05 -15.38
N TRP A 215 -26.45 -4.94 -15.56
CA TRP A 215 -25.45 -4.44 -14.63
C TRP A 215 -25.81 -3.04 -14.20
N VAL A 216 -25.46 -2.67 -12.96
CA VAL A 216 -25.60 -1.32 -12.45
C VAL A 216 -24.27 -0.82 -11.91
N GLY A 217 -23.98 0.45 -12.15
CA GLY A 217 -22.86 1.14 -11.52
C GLY A 217 -23.20 2.59 -11.20
N PRO A 218 -22.34 3.27 -10.44
CA PRO A 218 -22.50 4.69 -10.16
C PRO A 218 -22.36 5.52 -11.44
N ALA A 219 -23.19 6.56 -11.58
CA ALA A 219 -22.96 7.60 -12.57
C ALA A 219 -21.67 8.36 -12.23
N SER A 220 -20.73 8.36 -13.18
CA SER A 220 -19.46 9.09 -13.10
C SER A 220 -19.61 10.56 -13.44
#